data_AF-A0A849KB81-F1
#
_entry.id   AF-A0A849KB81-F1
#
_cell.length_a   1.000
_cell.length_b   1.000
_cell.length_c   1.000
_cell.angle_alpha   90.00
_cell.angle_beta   90.00
_cell.angle_gamma   90.00
#
_symmetry.space_group_name_H-M   'P 1'
#
loop_
_entity.id
_entity.type
_entity.pdbx_description
1 polymer ?
#
loop_
_entity_poly.entity_id
_entity_poly.type
_entity_poly.pdbx_seq_one_letter_code
_entity_poly.pdbx_strand_id
1 'polypeptide(L)'
;MAAVTLSGGGARAAAFGLGVLQELKATRIVQDGRETTLLDEVGLISGVSGGSILASYYAAFGDETFERFERDFLLVNFQTGLLRQVREPSTLYQLTSPWYGRSNVLEERLEGVLRGTTFGELRRRRPWPRLLVTATDLTTGAPFEFTPEQFALICSDLGSVPLSFAVAASSSVPLLLSPMTVRNYGGHCPPPDSTRMEARAGRNLSAKFLRMIADSYQDAAQRPYIHLVDGGLADNLGVRGLVDHTIASGSLREAFWDLPPASVQRIVLVVVDSERDLADRIDQSDRVPSMFQVLNAMVFGAGSRWTAETTEIVKDAARRAAEELRAARLVQGSPFAPGAEIFVINVRLRDLPDEERRKTLLQVPTAFEILPAHSRQLQEAGRALLRSSPEFQRLRRSFGPDPQGSAVPDAGSGDDR
;
A
#
# COMPACT_ATOMS: atom_id res chain seq x y z
N MET A 1 -1.80 17.00 3.73
CA MET A 1 -1.38 15.88 2.86
C MET A 1 -1.57 14.58 3.60
N ALA A 2 -2.31 13.63 3.03
CA ALA A 2 -2.50 12.31 3.61
C ALA A 2 -2.07 11.21 2.62
N ALA A 3 -1.45 10.16 3.15
CA ALA A 3 -1.12 8.94 2.44
C ALA A 3 -1.73 7.74 3.15
N VAL A 4 -2.28 6.80 2.38
CA VAL A 4 -2.78 5.52 2.88
C VAL A 4 -1.96 4.40 2.25
N THR A 5 -1.48 3.46 3.06
CA THR A 5 -0.72 2.29 2.61
C THR A 5 -1.49 1.03 3.00
N LEU A 6 -1.71 0.14 2.04
CA LEU A 6 -2.54 -1.06 2.18
C LEU A 6 -1.68 -2.30 2.00
N SER A 7 -1.59 -3.13 3.05
CA SER A 7 -0.71 -4.30 3.03
C SER A 7 -1.14 -5.39 2.06
N GLY A 8 -0.24 -6.35 1.82
CA GLY A 8 -0.56 -7.63 1.19
C GLY A 8 -1.43 -8.53 2.07
N GLY A 9 -1.96 -9.60 1.46
CA GLY A 9 -2.85 -10.57 2.14
C GLY A 9 -4.08 -11.03 1.33
N GLY A 10 -4.14 -10.77 0.01
CA GLY A 10 -5.23 -11.21 -0.85
C GLY A 10 -6.56 -10.50 -0.57
N ALA A 11 -7.69 -11.19 -0.77
CA ALA A 11 -9.03 -10.66 -0.52
C ALA A 11 -9.25 -10.27 0.95
N ARG A 12 -8.54 -10.89 1.91
CA ARG A 12 -8.56 -10.48 3.32
C ARG A 12 -8.06 -9.05 3.47
N ALA A 13 -6.91 -8.75 2.88
CA ALA A 13 -6.29 -7.42 2.92
C ALA A 13 -7.19 -6.37 2.27
N ALA A 14 -7.74 -6.70 1.10
CA ALA A 14 -8.67 -5.84 0.39
C ALA A 14 -9.96 -5.56 1.21
N ALA A 15 -10.54 -6.58 1.87
CA ALA A 15 -11.72 -6.38 2.71
C ALA A 15 -11.42 -5.54 3.97
N PHE A 16 -10.32 -5.82 4.66
CA PHE A 16 -9.90 -5.05 5.84
C PHE A 16 -9.59 -3.60 5.48
N GLY A 17 -8.82 -3.39 4.40
CA GLY A 17 -8.50 -2.07 3.87
C GLY A 17 -9.74 -1.29 3.41
N LEU A 18 -10.74 -1.97 2.82
CA LEU A 18 -12.00 -1.33 2.42
C LEU A 18 -12.72 -0.75 3.64
N GLY A 19 -12.73 -1.47 4.76
CA GLY A 19 -13.24 -0.96 6.04
C GLY A 19 -12.53 0.32 6.50
N VAL A 20 -11.20 0.36 6.39
CA VAL A 20 -10.43 1.57 6.72
C VAL A 20 -10.81 2.74 5.80
N LEU A 21 -10.89 2.51 4.48
CA LEU A 21 -11.31 3.55 3.53
C LEU A 21 -12.74 4.04 3.79
N GLN A 22 -13.66 3.15 4.15
CA GLN A 22 -15.04 3.51 4.54
C GLN A 22 -15.05 4.45 5.76
N GLU A 23 -14.22 4.19 6.77
CA GLU A 23 -14.14 5.05 7.96
C GLU A 23 -13.47 6.39 7.66
N LEU A 24 -12.44 6.42 6.80
CA LEU A 24 -11.85 7.66 6.31
C LEU A 24 -12.87 8.50 5.53
N LYS A 25 -13.71 7.87 4.69
CA LYS A 25 -14.79 8.54 3.95
C LYS A 25 -15.89 9.04 4.89
N ALA A 26 -16.22 8.29 5.95
CA ALA A 26 -17.22 8.71 6.94
C ALA A 26 -16.74 9.89 7.81
N THR A 27 -15.42 10.10 7.91
CA THR A 27 -14.83 11.15 8.75
C THR A 27 -14.85 12.49 8.01
N ARG A 28 -15.82 13.34 8.34
CA ARG A 28 -15.91 14.71 7.82
C ARG A 28 -14.90 15.62 8.51
N ILE A 29 -14.29 16.50 7.74
CA ILE A 29 -13.36 17.52 8.21
C ILE A 29 -13.63 18.84 7.48
N VAL A 30 -13.21 19.95 8.09
CA VAL A 30 -13.19 21.25 7.43
C VAL A 30 -11.76 21.55 7.03
N GLN A 31 -11.53 21.70 5.72
CA GLN A 31 -10.23 22.06 5.17
C GLN A 31 -10.38 23.27 4.26
N ASP A 32 -9.60 24.31 4.51
CA ASP A 32 -9.64 25.59 3.79
C ASP A 32 -11.05 26.20 3.69
N GLY A 33 -11.85 26.05 4.76
CA GLY A 33 -13.22 26.54 4.84
C GLY A 33 -14.27 25.68 4.11
N ARG A 34 -13.89 24.55 3.52
CA ARG A 34 -14.78 23.62 2.82
C ARG A 34 -14.98 22.33 3.64
N GLU A 35 -16.23 21.88 3.74
CA GLU A 35 -16.54 20.54 4.24
C GLU A 35 -16.07 19.49 3.21
N THR A 36 -15.29 18.54 3.67
CA THR A 36 -14.72 17.44 2.88
C THR A 36 -14.63 16.20 3.77
N THR A 37 -14.21 15.06 3.21
CA THR A 37 -13.90 13.87 4.01
C THR A 37 -12.39 13.70 4.10
N LEU A 38 -11.91 13.03 5.15
CA LEU A 38 -10.48 12.75 5.28
C LEU A 38 -9.95 11.90 4.11
N LEU A 39 -10.81 11.03 3.55
CA LEU A 39 -10.46 10.25 2.37
C LEU A 39 -10.29 11.11 1.10
N ASP A 40 -11.12 12.14 0.92
CA ASP A 40 -11.03 13.04 -0.24
C ASP A 40 -9.73 13.88 -0.22
N GLU A 41 -9.09 14.00 0.94
CA GLU A 41 -7.82 14.72 1.16
C GLU A 41 -6.59 13.79 1.11
N VAL A 42 -6.80 12.51 0.79
CA VAL A 42 -5.71 11.55 0.52
C VAL A 42 -5.06 11.91 -0.83
N GLY A 43 -3.78 12.24 -0.78
CA GLY A 43 -2.96 12.55 -1.96
C GLY A 43 -2.25 11.33 -2.54
N LEU A 44 -2.07 10.27 -1.75
CA LEU A 44 -1.38 9.05 -2.16
C LEU A 44 -2.08 7.82 -1.57
N ILE A 45 -2.35 6.83 -2.41
CA ILE A 45 -2.73 5.49 -1.97
C ILE A 45 -1.71 4.49 -2.50
N SER A 46 -1.09 3.75 -1.58
CA SER A 46 -0.13 2.69 -1.86
C SER A 46 -0.75 1.34 -1.55
N GLY A 47 -0.45 0.33 -2.35
CA GLY A 47 -0.95 -1.02 -2.12
C GLY A 47 0.01 -2.10 -2.57
N VAL A 48 0.01 -3.20 -1.82
CA VAL A 48 0.80 -4.40 -2.08
C VAL A 48 -0.11 -5.60 -2.19
N SER A 49 0.13 -6.47 -3.18
CA SER A 49 -0.63 -7.69 -3.42
C SER A 49 -2.15 -7.44 -3.35
N GLY A 50 -2.89 -8.10 -2.44
CA GLY A 50 -4.33 -7.85 -2.23
C GLY A 50 -4.69 -6.38 -1.95
N GLY A 51 -3.87 -5.63 -1.23
CA GLY A 51 -4.04 -4.20 -0.99
C GLY A 51 -3.88 -3.36 -2.27
N SER A 52 -3.04 -3.80 -3.22
CA SER A 52 -2.88 -3.15 -4.53
C SER A 52 -4.14 -3.23 -5.39
N ILE A 53 -4.95 -4.28 -5.24
CA ILE A 53 -6.24 -4.43 -5.93
C ILE A 53 -7.19 -3.32 -5.48
N LEU A 54 -7.36 -3.16 -4.16
CA LEU A 54 -8.21 -2.11 -3.58
C LEU A 54 -7.66 -0.70 -3.90
N ALA A 55 -6.35 -0.49 -3.74
CA ALA A 55 -5.71 0.79 -4.03
C ALA A 55 -5.94 1.21 -5.49
N SER A 56 -5.74 0.29 -6.43
CA SER A 56 -5.92 0.55 -7.87
C SER A 56 -7.38 0.79 -8.22
N TYR A 57 -8.30 0.01 -7.65
CA TYR A 57 -9.73 0.21 -7.86
C TYR A 57 -10.19 1.57 -7.34
N TYR A 58 -9.76 1.97 -6.13
CA TYR A 58 -10.09 3.28 -5.56
C TYR A 58 -9.48 4.44 -6.34
N ALA A 59 -8.21 4.35 -6.73
CA ALA A 59 -7.57 5.38 -7.55
C ALA A 59 -8.30 5.54 -8.89
N ALA A 60 -8.68 4.44 -9.54
CA ALA A 60 -9.34 4.45 -10.85
C ALA A 60 -10.80 4.93 -10.80
N PHE A 61 -11.57 4.53 -9.77
CA PHE A 61 -13.03 4.68 -9.77
C PHE A 61 -13.59 5.54 -8.63
N GLY A 62 -12.77 5.95 -7.67
CA GLY A 62 -13.18 6.83 -6.56
C GLY A 62 -14.32 6.22 -5.74
N ASP A 63 -15.40 6.98 -5.53
CA ASP A 63 -16.52 6.58 -4.68
C ASP A 63 -17.28 5.34 -5.17
N GLU A 64 -17.19 5.00 -6.46
CA GLU A 64 -17.75 3.75 -7.02
C GLU A 64 -17.18 2.50 -6.30
N THR A 65 -15.98 2.62 -5.70
CA THR A 65 -15.38 1.59 -4.84
C THR A 65 -16.31 1.13 -3.73
N PHE A 66 -17.02 2.06 -3.08
CA PHE A 66 -17.87 1.74 -1.95
C PHE A 66 -19.19 1.07 -2.34
N GLU A 67 -19.52 1.06 -3.63
CA GLU A 67 -20.75 0.47 -4.16
C GLU A 67 -20.51 -0.86 -4.88
N ARG A 68 -19.37 -0.95 -5.58
CA ARG A 68 -19.13 -2.02 -6.55
C ARG A 68 -17.94 -2.92 -6.25
N PHE A 69 -16.94 -2.46 -5.50
CA PHE A 69 -15.73 -3.26 -5.29
C PHE A 69 -16.04 -4.62 -4.65
N GLU A 70 -17.02 -4.66 -3.74
CA GLU A 70 -17.48 -5.92 -3.17
C GLU A 70 -18.03 -6.87 -4.23
N ARG A 71 -18.84 -6.38 -5.17
CA ARG A 71 -19.47 -7.18 -6.22
C ARG A 71 -18.54 -7.53 -7.37
N ASP A 72 -17.55 -6.69 -7.64
CA ASP A 72 -16.62 -6.86 -8.74
C ASP A 72 -15.42 -7.75 -8.34
N PHE A 73 -15.06 -7.80 -7.04
CA PHE A 73 -13.92 -8.55 -6.53
C PHE A 73 -14.22 -9.42 -5.29
N LEU A 74 -14.65 -8.82 -4.17
CA LEU A 74 -14.66 -9.53 -2.87
C LEU A 74 -15.73 -10.65 -2.74
N LEU A 75 -16.84 -10.52 -3.44
CA LEU A 75 -17.99 -11.45 -3.38
C LEU A 75 -18.11 -12.30 -4.65
N VAL A 76 -17.20 -12.14 -5.60
CA VAL A 76 -17.12 -13.00 -6.78
C VAL A 76 -16.32 -14.24 -6.39
N ASN A 77 -16.67 -15.38 -6.96
CA ASN A 77 -15.83 -16.58 -6.91
C ASN A 77 -14.59 -16.39 -7.80
N PHE A 78 -13.76 -15.40 -7.46
CA PHE A 78 -12.66 -14.92 -8.30
C PHE A 78 -11.61 -16.04 -8.50
N GLN A 79 -11.26 -16.72 -7.42
CA GLN A 79 -10.31 -17.83 -7.44
C GLN A 79 -10.89 -19.03 -8.20
N THR A 80 -12.17 -19.35 -7.98
CA THR A 80 -12.84 -20.42 -8.73
C THR A 80 -12.90 -20.12 -10.22
N GLY A 81 -13.18 -18.86 -10.59
CA GLY A 81 -13.15 -18.39 -11.97
C GLY A 81 -11.76 -18.52 -12.61
N LEU A 82 -10.71 -18.13 -11.87
CA LEU A 82 -9.32 -18.28 -12.31
C LEU A 82 -8.97 -19.76 -12.54
N LEU A 83 -9.34 -20.66 -11.61
CA LEU A 83 -9.11 -22.10 -11.76
C LEU A 83 -9.84 -22.69 -12.96
N ARG A 84 -11.02 -22.16 -13.30
CA ARG A 84 -11.75 -22.54 -14.51
C ARG A 84 -11.02 -22.07 -15.76
N GLN A 85 -10.58 -20.80 -15.80
CA GLN A 85 -9.85 -20.23 -16.93
C GLN A 85 -8.54 -20.95 -17.19
N VAL A 86 -7.79 -21.33 -16.14
CA VAL A 86 -6.56 -22.13 -16.27
C VAL A 86 -6.82 -23.50 -16.89
N ARG A 87 -8.02 -24.06 -16.75
CA ARG A 87 -8.40 -25.36 -17.33
C ARG A 87 -8.96 -25.25 -18.75
N GLU A 88 -9.11 -24.04 -19.29
CA GLU A 88 -9.57 -23.85 -20.67
C GLU A 88 -8.48 -24.28 -21.65
N PRO A 89 -8.82 -25.00 -22.75
CA PRO A 89 -7.82 -25.51 -23.70
C PRO A 89 -6.92 -24.42 -24.31
N SER A 90 -7.46 -23.23 -24.57
CA SER A 90 -6.71 -22.07 -25.07
C SER A 90 -5.67 -21.60 -24.06
N THR A 91 -6.05 -21.47 -22.79
CA THR A 91 -5.15 -21.05 -21.71
C THR A 91 -4.08 -22.11 -21.44
N LEU A 92 -4.45 -23.39 -21.45
CA LEU A 92 -3.49 -24.49 -21.31
C LEU A 92 -2.46 -24.48 -22.44
N TYR A 93 -2.88 -24.20 -23.67
CA TYR A 93 -1.96 -24.03 -24.79
C TYR A 93 -1.04 -22.83 -24.59
N GLN A 94 -1.58 -21.67 -24.19
CA GLN A 94 -0.77 -20.48 -23.89
C GLN A 94 0.24 -20.73 -22.76
N LEU A 95 -0.13 -21.48 -21.72
CA LEU A 95 0.77 -21.86 -20.61
C LEU A 95 1.92 -22.78 -21.02
N THR A 96 1.92 -23.32 -22.24
CA THR A 96 3.11 -24.01 -22.79
C THR A 96 4.17 -23.02 -23.31
N SER A 97 3.80 -21.76 -23.50
CA SER A 97 4.68 -20.69 -23.96
C SER A 97 5.63 -20.24 -22.86
N PRO A 98 6.92 -20.00 -23.15
CA PRO A 98 7.85 -19.44 -22.17
C PRO A 98 7.55 -17.97 -21.83
N TRP A 99 6.67 -17.29 -22.58
CA TRP A 99 6.32 -15.87 -22.38
C TRP A 99 4.95 -15.65 -21.72
N TYR A 100 4.22 -16.72 -21.42
CA TYR A 100 2.90 -16.63 -20.80
C TYR A 100 2.81 -17.56 -19.59
N GLY A 101 2.50 -17.00 -18.42
CA GLY A 101 2.46 -17.75 -17.17
C GLY A 101 1.15 -17.61 -16.40
N ARG A 102 1.07 -18.28 -15.25
CA ARG A 102 -0.09 -18.27 -14.35
C ARG A 102 -0.52 -16.86 -13.91
N SER A 103 0.43 -15.94 -13.80
CA SER A 103 0.12 -14.55 -13.46
C SER A 103 -0.46 -13.74 -14.62
N ASN A 104 -0.23 -14.13 -15.87
CA ASN A 104 -0.92 -13.53 -17.01
C ASN A 104 -2.40 -13.92 -17.03
N VAL A 105 -2.74 -15.14 -16.60
CA VAL A 105 -4.14 -15.53 -16.39
C VAL A 105 -4.79 -14.67 -15.29
N LEU A 106 -4.05 -14.37 -14.21
CA LEU A 106 -4.49 -13.46 -13.17
C LEU A 106 -4.67 -12.02 -13.70
N GLU A 107 -3.70 -11.53 -14.46
CA GLU A 107 -3.75 -10.22 -15.14
C GLU A 107 -5.00 -10.09 -16.01
N GLU A 108 -5.28 -11.06 -16.89
CA GLU A 108 -6.48 -11.05 -17.74
C GLU A 108 -7.78 -10.98 -16.93
N ARG A 109 -7.83 -11.66 -15.78
CA ARG A 109 -9.00 -11.60 -14.90
C ARG A 109 -9.12 -10.25 -14.20
N LEU A 110 -8.00 -9.68 -13.77
CA LEU A 110 -7.92 -8.35 -13.18
C LEU A 110 -8.24 -7.24 -14.20
N GLU A 111 -7.95 -7.46 -15.48
CA GLU A 111 -8.31 -6.56 -16.58
C GLU A 111 -9.81 -6.27 -16.59
N GLY A 112 -10.65 -7.29 -16.33
CA GLY A 112 -12.09 -7.13 -16.20
C GLY A 112 -12.51 -6.31 -14.97
N VAL A 113 -11.81 -6.49 -13.84
CA VAL A 113 -12.07 -5.75 -12.59
C VAL A 113 -11.65 -4.28 -12.71
N LEU A 114 -10.51 -4.03 -13.36
CA LEU A 114 -9.90 -2.71 -13.54
C LEU A 114 -10.30 -2.06 -14.87
N ARG A 115 -11.20 -2.69 -15.63
CA ARG A 115 -11.80 -2.18 -16.88
C ARG A 115 -10.76 -1.78 -17.94
N GLY A 116 -9.63 -2.48 -17.98
CA GLY A 116 -8.48 -2.18 -18.84
C GLY A 116 -7.86 -0.80 -18.65
N THR A 117 -8.06 -0.19 -17.48
CA THR A 117 -7.48 1.12 -17.17
C THR A 117 -5.97 1.03 -17.11
N THR A 118 -5.26 1.97 -17.75
CA THR A 118 -3.80 2.12 -17.64
C THR A 118 -3.41 3.22 -16.65
N PHE A 119 -2.14 3.25 -16.20
CA PHE A 119 -1.64 4.37 -15.39
C PHE A 119 -1.74 5.72 -16.11
N GLY A 120 -1.56 5.73 -17.43
CA GLY A 120 -1.69 6.95 -18.24
C GLY A 120 -3.14 7.44 -18.29
N GLU A 121 -4.10 6.52 -18.38
CA GLU A 121 -5.52 6.86 -18.32
C GLU A 121 -5.96 7.30 -16.92
N LEU A 122 -5.51 6.60 -15.88
CA LEU A 122 -5.70 6.97 -14.49
C LEU A 122 -5.29 8.42 -14.26
N ARG A 123 -4.05 8.78 -14.63
CA ARG A 123 -3.52 10.14 -14.44
C ARG A 123 -4.30 11.22 -15.20
N ARG A 124 -4.88 10.90 -16.36
CA ARG A 124 -5.70 11.85 -17.14
C ARG A 124 -7.09 12.03 -16.53
N ARG A 125 -7.75 10.95 -16.10
CA ARG A 125 -9.14 10.97 -15.62
C ARG A 125 -9.24 11.36 -14.15
N ARG A 126 -8.33 10.85 -13.32
CA ARG A 126 -8.28 11.01 -11.87
C ARG A 126 -6.83 11.17 -11.41
N PRO A 127 -6.27 12.40 -11.47
CA PRO A 127 -4.88 12.64 -11.03
C PRO A 127 -4.66 12.42 -9.54
N TRP A 128 -5.73 12.41 -8.72
CA TRP A 128 -5.69 12.21 -7.28
C TRP A 128 -6.74 11.19 -6.79
N PRO A 129 -6.40 10.37 -5.76
CA PRO A 129 -5.07 10.21 -5.18
C PRO A 129 -4.08 9.62 -6.19
N ARG A 130 -2.78 9.92 -6.04
CA ARG A 130 -1.74 9.19 -6.77
C ARG A 130 -1.75 7.73 -6.32
N LEU A 131 -1.59 6.82 -7.26
CA LEU A 131 -1.48 5.38 -6.99
C LEU A 131 0.00 4.98 -6.94
N LEU A 132 0.37 4.21 -5.91
CA LEU A 132 1.64 3.50 -5.82
C LEU A 132 1.35 2.00 -5.70
N VAL A 133 1.85 1.22 -6.65
CA VAL A 133 1.83 -0.24 -6.58
C VAL A 133 3.27 -0.70 -6.46
N THR A 134 3.54 -1.64 -5.55
CA THR A 134 4.89 -2.15 -5.30
C THR A 134 4.95 -3.65 -5.54
N ALA A 135 5.95 -4.08 -6.31
CA ALA A 135 6.32 -5.48 -6.50
C ALA A 135 7.75 -5.70 -5.97
N THR A 136 8.26 -6.93 -6.04
CA THR A 136 9.64 -7.25 -5.70
C THR A 136 10.40 -7.67 -6.95
N ASP A 137 11.55 -7.06 -7.21
CA ASP A 137 12.49 -7.54 -8.22
C ASP A 137 13.17 -8.82 -7.72
N LEU A 138 12.87 -9.95 -8.38
CA LEU A 138 13.33 -11.27 -7.98
C LEU A 138 14.85 -11.40 -8.01
N THR A 139 15.55 -10.63 -8.84
CA THR A 139 17.01 -10.73 -8.98
C THR A 139 17.73 -10.04 -7.83
N THR A 140 17.27 -8.84 -7.44
CA THR A 140 17.95 -8.03 -6.41
C THR A 140 17.31 -8.15 -5.03
N GLY A 141 16.07 -8.63 -4.96
CA GLY A 141 15.24 -8.57 -3.75
C GLY A 141 14.75 -7.16 -3.39
N ALA A 142 15.04 -6.16 -4.23
CA ALA A 142 14.63 -4.78 -3.97
C ALA A 142 13.15 -4.55 -4.31
N PRO A 143 12.48 -3.60 -3.63
CA PRO A 143 11.17 -3.11 -4.07
C PRO A 143 11.27 -2.53 -5.49
N PHE A 144 10.31 -2.89 -6.34
CA PHE A 144 10.08 -2.29 -7.65
C PHE A 144 8.76 -1.52 -7.60
N GLU A 145 8.84 -0.21 -7.71
CA GLU A 145 7.69 0.69 -7.61
C GLU A 145 7.17 1.06 -9.00
N PHE A 146 5.86 0.97 -9.22
CA PHE A 146 5.24 1.42 -10.46
C PHE A 146 5.10 2.95 -10.47
N THR A 147 6.24 3.64 -10.60
CA THR A 147 6.36 5.10 -10.59
C THR A 147 7.02 5.62 -11.87
N PRO A 148 6.72 6.86 -12.31
CA PRO A 148 7.39 7.47 -13.45
C PRO A 148 8.92 7.48 -13.29
N GLU A 149 9.40 7.70 -12.08
CA GLU A 149 10.82 7.74 -11.74
C GLU A 149 11.49 6.37 -11.95
N GLN A 150 10.86 5.28 -11.48
CA GLN A 150 11.37 3.92 -11.68
C GLN A 150 11.34 3.52 -13.16
N PHE A 151 10.28 3.89 -13.88
CA PHE A 151 10.14 3.58 -15.31
C PHE A 151 11.11 4.37 -16.19
N ALA A 152 11.48 5.59 -15.78
CA ALA A 152 12.51 6.37 -16.44
C ALA A 152 13.89 5.70 -16.35
N LEU A 153 14.22 5.02 -15.23
CA LEU A 153 15.49 4.29 -15.09
C LEU A 153 15.64 3.15 -16.11
N ILE A 154 14.53 2.52 -16.47
CA ILE A 154 14.49 1.39 -17.43
C ILE A 154 14.06 1.84 -18.84
N CYS A 155 14.06 3.15 -19.10
CA CYS A 155 13.66 3.77 -20.36
C CYS A 155 12.31 3.26 -20.90
N SER A 156 11.33 3.10 -20.02
CA SER A 156 9.98 2.62 -20.34
C SER A 156 8.91 3.64 -19.94
N ASP A 157 7.73 3.57 -20.54
CA ASP A 157 6.61 4.46 -20.20
C ASP A 157 5.64 3.78 -19.24
N LEU A 158 5.55 4.30 -18.00
CA LEU A 158 4.52 3.87 -17.05
C LEU A 158 3.11 4.11 -17.60
N GLY A 159 2.89 5.16 -18.40
CA GLY A 159 1.58 5.53 -18.93
C GLY A 159 0.90 4.42 -19.75
N SER A 160 1.68 3.62 -20.46
CA SER A 160 1.23 2.46 -21.23
C SER A 160 0.91 1.22 -20.41
N VAL A 161 1.29 1.17 -19.12
CA VAL A 161 1.15 -0.02 -18.29
C VAL A 161 -0.30 -0.18 -17.81
N PRO A 162 -0.95 -1.34 -18.06
CA PRO A 162 -2.24 -1.65 -17.47
C PRO A 162 -2.17 -1.72 -15.94
N LEU A 163 -3.19 -1.23 -15.24
CA LEU A 163 -3.27 -1.39 -13.79
C LEU A 163 -3.31 -2.87 -13.39
N SER A 164 -3.96 -3.71 -14.21
CA SER A 164 -4.01 -5.17 -14.06
C SER A 164 -2.63 -5.82 -14.04
N PHE A 165 -1.72 -5.40 -14.93
CA PHE A 165 -0.34 -5.89 -14.96
C PHE A 165 0.40 -5.58 -13.66
N ALA A 166 0.32 -4.34 -13.18
CA ALA A 166 1.01 -3.93 -11.96
C ALA A 166 0.48 -4.65 -10.71
N VAL A 167 -0.84 -4.79 -10.62
CA VAL A 167 -1.51 -5.53 -9.54
C VAL A 167 -1.17 -7.03 -9.62
N ALA A 168 -1.18 -7.63 -10.82
CA ALA A 168 -0.78 -9.02 -11.00
C ALA A 168 0.69 -9.26 -10.61
N ALA A 169 1.60 -8.35 -10.98
CA ALA A 169 3.00 -8.40 -10.56
C ALA A 169 3.13 -8.31 -9.03
N SER A 170 2.44 -7.34 -8.41
CA SER A 170 2.41 -7.15 -6.96
C SER A 170 1.81 -8.33 -6.20
N SER A 171 0.97 -9.16 -6.85
CA SER A 171 0.34 -10.36 -6.29
C SER A 171 0.98 -11.69 -6.70
N SER A 172 2.10 -11.67 -7.44
CA SER A 172 2.71 -12.88 -8.01
C SER A 172 3.52 -13.68 -6.98
N VAL A 173 2.84 -14.35 -6.05
CA VAL A 173 3.47 -15.17 -5.00
C VAL A 173 4.29 -16.30 -5.64
N PRO A 174 5.60 -16.42 -5.36
CA PRO A 174 6.43 -17.45 -5.96
C PRO A 174 5.87 -18.86 -5.78
N LEU A 175 6.17 -19.73 -6.75
CA LEU A 175 5.69 -21.12 -6.87
C LEU A 175 4.18 -21.29 -7.08
N LEU A 176 3.33 -20.43 -6.52
CA LEU A 176 1.88 -20.44 -6.78
C LEU A 176 1.55 -19.73 -8.10
N LEU A 177 2.22 -18.62 -8.34
CA LEU A 177 2.09 -17.78 -9.52
C LEU A 177 3.44 -17.68 -10.23
N SER A 178 3.45 -17.15 -11.46
CA SER A 178 4.67 -16.96 -12.24
C SER A 178 5.18 -15.53 -12.11
N PRO A 179 6.49 -15.27 -12.18
CA PRO A 179 6.97 -13.90 -12.23
C PRO A 179 6.42 -13.14 -13.45
N MET A 180 6.10 -11.85 -13.28
CA MET A 180 5.72 -10.94 -14.36
C MET A 180 6.98 -10.26 -14.89
N THR A 181 7.22 -10.28 -16.20
CA THR A 181 8.49 -9.80 -16.76
C THR A 181 8.33 -8.44 -17.41
N VAL A 182 9.20 -7.49 -17.04
CA VAL A 182 9.35 -6.19 -17.70
C VAL A 182 10.66 -6.18 -18.48
N ARG A 183 10.64 -5.62 -19.68
CA ARG A 183 11.86 -5.40 -20.46
C ARG A 183 12.56 -4.14 -19.99
N ASN A 184 13.86 -4.25 -19.78
CA ASN A 184 14.69 -3.12 -19.41
C ASN A 184 15.35 -2.53 -20.65
N TYR A 185 15.07 -1.27 -20.94
CA TYR A 185 15.68 -0.51 -22.01
C TYR A 185 16.67 0.55 -21.49
N GLY A 186 17.08 0.45 -20.21
CA GLY A 186 18.07 1.29 -19.57
C GLY A 186 19.31 1.53 -20.43
N GLY A 187 19.88 2.74 -20.34
CA GLY A 187 21.02 3.16 -21.15
C GLY A 187 20.69 3.61 -22.59
N HIS A 188 19.45 3.46 -23.05
CA HIS A 188 19.00 3.94 -24.38
C HIS A 188 18.26 5.28 -24.34
N CYS A 189 18.03 5.84 -23.16
CA CYS A 189 17.44 7.15 -22.94
C CYS A 189 18.40 8.04 -22.13
N PRO A 190 18.26 9.38 -22.20
CA PRO A 190 19.01 10.27 -21.33
C PRO A 190 18.82 9.86 -19.88
N PRO A 191 19.90 9.77 -19.08
CA PRO A 191 19.76 9.41 -17.68
C PRO A 191 18.84 10.42 -16.98
N PRO A 192 17.93 9.97 -16.10
CA PRO A 192 17.15 10.89 -15.28
C PRO A 192 18.10 11.81 -14.52
N ASP A 193 17.74 13.09 -14.38
CA ASP A 193 18.61 14.18 -13.92
C ASP A 193 19.48 13.77 -12.72
N SER A 194 20.73 13.36 -13.03
CA SER A 194 21.60 12.67 -12.09
C SER A 194 22.17 13.64 -11.05
N THR A 195 22.15 14.95 -11.33
CA THR A 195 22.72 15.98 -10.46
C THR A 195 22.06 16.02 -9.08
N ARG A 196 20.74 15.85 -9.00
CA ARG A 196 20.01 15.79 -7.72
C ARG A 196 20.21 14.46 -6.98
N MET A 197 20.31 13.34 -7.71
CA MET A 197 20.57 12.04 -7.10
C MET A 197 22.02 11.93 -6.59
N GLU A 198 22.99 12.45 -7.33
CA GLU A 198 24.41 12.50 -6.96
C GLU A 198 24.65 13.37 -5.73
N ALA A 199 24.01 14.55 -5.66
CA ALA A 199 24.08 15.42 -4.48
C ALA A 199 23.48 14.78 -3.21
N ARG A 200 22.56 13.82 -3.37
CA ARG A 200 21.91 13.09 -2.27
C ARG A 200 22.65 11.81 -1.88
N ALA A 201 23.26 11.09 -2.83
CA ALA A 201 23.91 9.80 -2.61
C ALA A 201 25.08 9.85 -1.60
N GLY A 202 25.76 10.99 -1.47
CA GLY A 202 26.83 11.18 -0.47
C GLY A 202 26.34 11.38 0.97
N ARG A 203 25.04 11.60 1.20
CA ARG A 203 24.51 12.13 2.48
C ARG A 203 24.32 11.07 3.56
N ASN A 204 23.83 9.89 3.19
CA ASN A 204 23.56 8.81 4.16
C ASN A 204 23.49 7.44 3.48
N LEU A 205 23.43 6.39 4.31
CA LEU A 205 23.41 5.01 3.87
C LEU A 205 22.20 4.68 2.98
N SER A 206 21.00 5.18 3.32
CA SER A 206 19.79 4.96 2.51
C SER A 206 19.92 5.55 1.11
N ALA A 207 20.47 6.76 0.98
CA ALA A 207 20.70 7.39 -0.32
C ALA A 207 21.71 6.60 -1.17
N LYS A 208 22.76 6.03 -0.55
CA LYS A 208 23.71 5.14 -1.24
C LYS A 208 23.02 3.88 -1.76
N PHE A 209 22.19 3.22 -0.93
CA PHE A 209 21.46 2.02 -1.35
C PHE A 209 20.47 2.30 -2.48
N LEU A 210 19.67 3.36 -2.39
CA LEU A 210 18.75 3.75 -3.47
C LEU A 210 19.50 4.06 -4.77
N ARG A 211 20.68 4.69 -4.69
CA ARG A 211 21.53 4.91 -5.87
C ARG A 211 22.02 3.59 -6.47
N MET A 212 22.54 2.67 -5.66
CA MET A 212 23.00 1.36 -6.16
C MET A 212 21.86 0.59 -6.85
N ILE A 213 20.65 0.62 -6.28
CA ILE A 213 19.47 0.01 -6.90
C ILE A 213 19.14 0.70 -8.22
N ALA A 214 19.12 2.05 -8.25
CA ALA A 214 18.83 2.80 -9.47
C ALA A 214 19.85 2.54 -10.60
N ASP A 215 21.13 2.52 -10.28
CA ASP A 215 22.21 2.26 -11.24
C ASP A 215 22.10 0.84 -11.81
N SER A 216 21.70 -0.13 -10.98
CA SER A 216 21.46 -1.51 -11.44
C SER A 216 20.34 -1.62 -12.49
N TYR A 217 19.41 -0.68 -12.55
CA TYR A 217 18.35 -0.65 -13.57
C TYR A 217 18.80 0.03 -14.87
N GLN A 218 19.82 0.89 -14.83
CA GLN A 218 20.35 1.54 -16.03
C GLN A 218 21.24 0.61 -16.86
N ASP A 219 21.78 -0.45 -16.26
CA ASP A 219 22.59 -1.47 -16.95
C ASP A 219 21.72 -2.52 -17.66
N ALA A 220 21.06 -2.14 -18.75
CA ALA A 220 20.26 -3.07 -19.56
C ALA A 220 21.12 -4.12 -20.30
N ALA A 221 22.43 -3.89 -20.44
CA ALA A 221 23.33 -4.86 -21.07
C ALA A 221 23.50 -6.11 -20.19
N GLN A 222 23.65 -5.92 -18.88
CA GLN A 222 23.69 -7.03 -17.92
C GLN A 222 22.30 -7.47 -17.43
N ARG A 223 21.32 -6.55 -17.44
CA ARG A 223 19.97 -6.80 -16.91
C ARG A 223 18.87 -6.41 -17.90
N PRO A 224 18.76 -7.09 -19.05
CA PRO A 224 17.77 -6.75 -20.09
C PRO A 224 16.32 -7.08 -19.70
N TYR A 225 16.11 -7.89 -18.65
CA TYR A 225 14.80 -8.29 -18.16
C TYR A 225 14.74 -8.16 -16.64
N ILE A 226 13.59 -7.73 -16.14
CA ILE A 226 13.28 -7.61 -14.71
C ILE A 226 12.10 -8.53 -14.42
N HIS A 227 12.29 -9.48 -13.50
CA HIS A 227 11.26 -10.43 -13.13
C HIS A 227 10.63 -10.00 -11.80
N LEU A 228 9.35 -9.65 -11.85
CA LEU A 228 8.60 -9.14 -10.71
C LEU A 228 7.80 -10.26 -10.05
N VAL A 229 7.87 -10.32 -8.72
CA VAL A 229 7.09 -11.21 -7.87
C VAL A 229 6.34 -10.41 -6.81
N ASP A 230 5.53 -11.09 -5.99
CA ASP A 230 4.69 -10.47 -4.97
C ASP A 230 5.48 -9.45 -4.12
N GLY A 231 4.95 -8.23 -4.02
CA GLY A 231 5.62 -7.12 -3.33
C GLY A 231 5.77 -7.34 -1.83
N GLY A 232 4.99 -8.25 -1.25
CA GLY A 232 5.08 -8.64 0.15
C GLY A 232 6.40 -9.29 0.53
N LEU A 233 7.21 -9.70 -0.45
CA LEU A 233 8.56 -10.23 -0.22
C LEU A 233 9.57 -9.14 0.14
N ALA A 234 9.42 -7.92 -0.38
CA ALA A 234 10.33 -6.81 -0.08
C ALA A 234 9.72 -5.82 0.91
N ASP A 235 8.42 -5.52 0.77
CA ASP A 235 7.70 -4.58 1.61
C ASP A 235 6.21 -4.91 1.60
N ASN A 236 5.75 -5.71 2.57
CA ASN A 236 4.34 -6.07 2.69
C ASN A 236 3.44 -4.89 3.06
N LEU A 237 3.97 -3.80 3.60
CA LEU A 237 3.18 -2.63 4.01
C LEU A 237 3.09 -1.56 2.91
N GLY A 238 3.97 -1.60 1.90
CA GLY A 238 4.02 -0.61 0.82
C GLY A 238 4.41 0.79 1.29
N VAL A 239 5.15 0.87 2.41
CA VAL A 239 5.55 2.10 3.09
C VAL A 239 7.07 2.29 3.12
N ARG A 240 7.85 1.23 2.90
CA ARG A 240 9.30 1.22 3.05
C ARG A 240 9.96 2.21 2.10
N GLY A 241 9.55 2.20 0.84
CA GLY A 241 10.05 3.14 -0.16
C GLY A 241 9.80 4.60 0.23
N LEU A 242 8.59 4.92 0.73
CA LEU A 242 8.25 6.27 1.20
C LEU A 242 9.17 6.74 2.33
N VAL A 243 9.49 5.84 3.27
CA VAL A 243 10.41 6.14 4.39
C VAL A 243 11.84 6.27 3.89
N ASP A 244 12.34 5.33 3.08
CA ASP A 244 13.71 5.34 2.57
C ASP A 244 13.99 6.56 1.69
N HIS A 245 13.04 6.98 0.84
CA HIS A 245 13.15 8.21 0.06
C HIS A 245 13.17 9.47 0.94
N THR A 246 12.38 9.48 2.02
CA THR A 246 12.40 10.58 3.00
C THR A 246 13.75 10.64 3.71
N ILE A 247 14.28 9.51 4.19
CA ILE A 247 15.58 9.44 4.85
C ILE A 247 16.70 9.83 3.86
N ALA A 248 16.64 9.33 2.61
CA ALA A 248 17.62 9.64 1.58
C ALA A 248 17.65 11.12 1.19
N SER A 249 16.52 11.82 1.30
CA SER A 249 16.49 13.28 1.10
C SER A 249 17.36 14.00 2.12
N GLY A 250 17.49 13.46 3.34
CA GLY A 250 18.31 13.98 4.43
C GLY A 250 17.54 14.80 5.46
N SER A 251 16.46 15.47 5.06
CA SER A 251 15.56 16.18 5.98
C SER A 251 14.15 16.30 5.39
N LEU A 252 13.13 16.38 6.24
CA LEU A 252 11.75 16.64 5.77
C LEU A 252 11.66 17.91 4.92
N ARG A 253 12.37 18.98 5.29
CA ARG A 253 12.34 20.24 4.53
C ARG A 253 12.81 20.03 3.08
N GLU A 254 13.81 19.20 2.85
CA GLU A 254 14.31 18.89 1.51
C GLU A 254 13.40 17.92 0.76
N ALA A 255 12.59 17.11 1.44
CA ALA A 255 11.54 16.32 0.81
C ALA A 255 10.38 17.18 0.31
N PHE A 256 10.08 18.30 0.97
CA PHE A 256 8.96 19.20 0.69
C PHE A 256 9.38 20.57 0.12
N TRP A 257 10.61 20.69 -0.39
CA TRP A 257 11.21 21.96 -0.78
C TRP A 257 10.48 22.68 -1.94
N ASP A 258 9.83 21.92 -2.82
CA ASP A 258 9.05 22.42 -3.96
C ASP A 258 7.71 23.04 -3.58
N LEU A 259 7.30 22.93 -2.31
CA LEU A 259 6.00 23.42 -1.85
C LEU A 259 6.06 24.90 -1.43
N PRO A 260 4.96 25.67 -1.64
CA PRO A 260 4.90 27.05 -1.19
C PRO A 260 5.13 27.18 0.33
N PRO A 261 5.72 28.29 0.80
CA PRO A 261 5.88 28.56 2.22
C PRO A 261 4.56 28.44 3.00
N ALA A 262 4.62 27.85 4.19
CA ALA A 262 3.49 27.63 5.10
C ALA A 262 2.27 26.87 4.52
N SER A 263 2.43 26.14 3.41
CA SER A 263 1.34 25.37 2.78
C SER A 263 1.05 24.05 3.50
N VAL A 264 2.05 23.44 4.13
CA VAL A 264 1.90 22.14 4.78
C VAL A 264 1.44 22.32 6.23
N GLN A 265 0.15 22.08 6.46
CA GLN A 265 -0.42 22.08 7.81
C GLN A 265 -0.35 20.70 8.48
N ARG A 266 -0.56 19.62 7.73
CA ARG A 266 -0.62 18.26 8.31
C ARG A 266 -0.02 17.24 7.35
N ILE A 267 0.79 16.35 7.91
CA ILE A 267 1.32 15.16 7.24
C ILE A 267 0.67 13.95 7.92
N VAL A 268 -0.14 13.21 7.19
CA VAL A 268 -0.85 12.04 7.70
C VAL A 268 -0.41 10.81 6.92
N LEU A 269 0.00 9.76 7.62
CA LEU A 269 0.32 8.44 7.07
C LEU A 269 -0.54 7.40 7.78
N VAL A 270 -1.45 6.76 7.05
CA VAL A 270 -2.26 5.64 7.54
C VAL A 270 -1.64 4.35 7.02
N VAL A 271 -1.16 3.50 7.92
CA VAL A 271 -0.56 2.19 7.59
C VAL A 271 -1.53 1.10 7.98
N VAL A 272 -2.08 0.41 6.97
CA VAL A 272 -3.06 -0.66 7.16
C VAL A 272 -2.38 -2.00 7.01
N ASP A 273 -2.26 -2.71 8.12
CA ASP A 273 -1.66 -4.03 8.22
C ASP A 273 -2.75 -5.09 8.45
N SER A 274 -2.94 -5.94 7.46
CA SER A 274 -3.89 -7.06 7.49
C SER A 274 -3.20 -8.42 7.60
N GLU A 275 -1.93 -8.44 8.01
CA GLU A 275 -1.15 -9.66 8.09
C GLU A 275 -1.78 -10.69 9.05
N ARG A 276 -1.71 -11.97 8.66
CA ARG A 276 -2.24 -13.10 9.44
C ARG A 276 -1.20 -13.71 10.36
N ASP A 277 -1.68 -14.54 11.27
CA ASP A 277 -0.82 -15.51 11.95
C ASP A 277 -0.45 -16.67 11.01
N LEU A 278 0.72 -17.26 11.26
CA LEU A 278 1.10 -18.52 10.65
C LEU A 278 0.16 -19.61 11.19
N ALA A 279 -0.75 -20.09 10.34
CA ALA A 279 -1.70 -21.14 10.70
C ALA A 279 -1.00 -22.44 11.13
N ASP A 280 0.15 -22.75 10.49
CA ASP A 280 0.97 -23.90 10.83
C ASP A 280 2.20 -23.45 11.61
N ARG A 281 2.17 -23.67 12.94
CA ARG A 281 3.36 -23.55 13.78
C ARG A 281 4.25 -24.77 13.57
N ILE A 282 4.99 -24.77 12.46
CA ILE A 282 5.95 -25.82 12.12
C ILE A 282 7.02 -26.01 13.21
N ASP A 283 7.22 -25.00 14.05
CA ASP A 283 8.07 -24.98 15.24
C ASP A 283 7.49 -25.76 16.43
N GLN A 284 6.22 -26.16 16.39
CA GLN A 284 5.55 -26.95 17.42
C GLN A 284 5.51 -28.46 17.12
N SER A 285 6.08 -28.89 16.00
CA SER A 285 6.14 -30.31 15.62
C SER A 285 7.55 -30.68 15.18
N ASP A 286 7.98 -31.89 15.53
CA ASP A 286 9.21 -32.53 15.06
C ASP A 286 9.06 -33.15 13.65
N ARG A 287 7.86 -33.13 13.08
CA ARG A 287 7.59 -33.65 11.73
C ARG A 287 8.23 -32.76 10.68
N VAL A 288 8.87 -33.39 9.71
CA VAL A 288 9.44 -32.69 8.55
C VAL A 288 8.35 -31.86 7.85
N PRO A 289 8.50 -30.53 7.74
CA PRO A 289 7.51 -29.69 7.08
C PRO A 289 7.35 -30.07 5.61
N SER A 290 6.11 -30.05 5.12
CA SER A 290 5.83 -30.24 3.69
C SER A 290 6.36 -29.08 2.85
N MET A 291 6.53 -29.28 1.54
CA MET A 291 6.97 -28.22 0.60
C MET A 291 6.11 -26.96 0.70
N PHE A 292 4.79 -27.12 0.86
CA PHE A 292 3.87 -26.00 1.02
C PHE A 292 4.06 -25.27 2.36
N GLN A 293 4.30 -26.00 3.45
CA GLN A 293 4.60 -25.41 4.76
C GLN A 293 5.92 -24.64 4.75
N VAL A 294 6.95 -25.17 4.08
CA VAL A 294 8.23 -24.48 3.90
C VAL A 294 8.04 -23.19 3.12
N LEU A 295 7.36 -23.21 1.97
CA LEU A 295 7.07 -22.01 1.19
C LEU A 295 6.27 -20.98 2.00
N ASN A 296 5.24 -21.44 2.71
CA ASN A 296 4.39 -20.59 3.54
C ASN A 296 5.20 -19.90 4.66
N ALA A 297 6.10 -20.63 5.32
CA ALA A 297 6.99 -20.09 6.33
C ALA A 297 8.05 -19.13 5.74
N MET A 298 8.59 -19.41 4.55
CA MET A 298 9.56 -18.50 3.90
C MET A 298 8.90 -17.20 3.42
N VAL A 299 7.77 -17.29 2.73
CA VAL A 299 7.10 -16.11 2.14
C VAL A 299 6.42 -15.29 3.23
N PHE A 300 5.58 -15.91 4.05
CA PHE A 300 4.76 -15.19 5.02
C PHE A 300 5.41 -15.13 6.41
N GLY A 301 6.20 -16.14 6.80
CA GLY A 301 6.92 -16.11 8.07
C GLY A 301 8.08 -15.11 8.07
N ALA A 302 8.97 -15.13 7.07
CA ALA A 302 10.01 -14.11 6.94
C ALA A 302 9.41 -12.71 6.67
N GLY A 303 8.32 -12.66 5.89
CA GLY A 303 7.52 -11.44 5.66
C GLY A 303 7.04 -10.80 6.96
N SER A 304 6.60 -11.58 7.96
CA SER A 304 6.16 -11.06 9.25
C SER A 304 7.27 -10.38 10.05
N ARG A 305 8.50 -10.90 9.97
CA ARG A 305 9.66 -10.26 10.60
C ARG A 305 9.98 -8.94 9.91
N TRP A 306 9.99 -8.91 8.58
CA TRP A 306 10.21 -7.69 7.81
C TRP A 306 9.10 -6.65 8.02
N THR A 307 7.85 -7.09 8.19
CA THR A 307 6.70 -6.23 8.50
C THR A 307 6.85 -5.59 9.89
N ALA A 308 7.24 -6.37 10.89
CA ALA A 308 7.53 -5.87 12.23
C ALA A 308 8.70 -4.88 12.25
N GLU A 309 9.80 -5.23 11.56
CA GLU A 309 10.96 -4.35 11.39
C GLU A 309 10.59 -3.03 10.69
N THR A 310 9.85 -3.11 9.59
CA THR A 310 9.37 -1.93 8.85
C THR A 310 8.48 -1.05 9.72
N THR A 311 7.60 -1.65 10.53
CA THR A 311 6.75 -0.90 11.47
C THR A 311 7.58 -0.11 12.48
N GLU A 312 8.62 -0.71 13.05
CA GLU A 312 9.50 -0.02 14.00
C GLU A 312 10.34 1.07 13.33
N ILE A 313 10.79 0.83 12.10
CA ILE A 313 11.51 1.83 11.29
C ILE A 313 10.61 3.00 10.95
N VAL A 314 9.34 2.76 10.57
CA VAL A 314 8.34 3.80 10.33
C VAL A 314 8.09 4.61 11.59
N LYS A 315 7.95 3.97 12.77
CA LYS A 315 7.78 4.68 14.05
C LYS A 315 8.99 5.54 14.39
N ASP A 316 10.19 5.03 14.19
CA ASP A 316 11.42 5.77 14.46
C ASP A 316 11.60 6.95 13.50
N ALA A 317 11.37 6.72 12.20
CA ALA A 317 11.34 7.76 11.18
C ALA A 317 10.30 8.83 11.50
N ALA A 318 9.11 8.44 11.99
CA ALA A 318 8.06 9.36 12.39
C ALA A 318 8.47 10.23 13.59
N ARG A 319 9.15 9.66 14.59
CA ARG A 319 9.67 10.43 15.74
C ARG A 319 10.70 11.46 15.28
N ARG A 320 11.68 11.05 14.48
CA ARG A 320 12.70 11.96 13.92
C ARG A 320 12.08 13.05 13.04
N ALA A 321 11.16 12.65 12.17
CA ALA A 321 10.36 13.56 11.34
C ALA A 321 9.60 14.58 12.19
N ALA A 322 8.99 14.17 13.32
CA ALA A 322 8.30 15.11 14.20
C ALA A 322 9.26 16.11 14.87
N GLU A 323 10.46 15.69 15.25
CA GLU A 323 11.51 16.58 15.79
C GLU A 323 12.03 17.56 14.74
N GLU A 324 12.36 17.07 13.54
CA GLU A 324 12.77 17.89 12.40
C GLU A 324 11.69 18.91 12.02
N LEU A 325 10.42 18.48 12.03
CA LEU A 325 9.30 19.35 11.70
C LEU A 325 9.17 20.49 12.73
N ARG A 326 9.42 20.24 14.02
CA ARG A 326 9.41 21.31 15.04
C ARG A 326 10.49 22.35 14.76
N ALA A 327 11.70 21.91 14.41
CA ALA A 327 12.79 22.81 14.05
C ALA A 327 12.51 23.56 12.74
N ALA A 328 11.98 22.86 11.72
CA ALA A 328 11.75 23.42 10.39
C ALA A 328 10.65 24.48 10.36
N ARG A 329 9.67 24.44 11.27
CA ARG A 329 8.61 25.48 11.39
C ARG A 329 9.12 26.85 11.82
N LEU A 330 10.27 26.89 12.49
CA LEU A 330 10.87 28.13 12.98
C LEU A 330 11.71 28.84 11.91
N VAL A 331 11.94 28.20 10.77
CA VAL A 331 12.76 28.73 9.68
C VAL A 331 11.91 29.59 8.75
N GLN A 332 12.38 30.80 8.44
CA GLN A 332 11.71 31.70 7.50
C GLN A 332 11.67 31.09 6.08
N GLY A 333 10.51 31.13 5.43
CA GLY A 333 10.32 30.52 4.10
C GLY A 333 10.11 29.00 4.13
N SER A 334 9.92 28.39 5.31
CA SER A 334 9.62 26.97 5.44
C SER A 334 8.29 26.61 4.77
N PRO A 335 8.19 25.47 4.06
CA PRO A 335 6.92 24.98 3.51
C PRO A 335 5.93 24.56 4.62
N PHE A 336 6.41 24.37 5.86
CA PHE A 336 5.59 23.94 6.98
C PHE A 336 4.99 25.14 7.73
N ALA A 337 3.68 25.12 7.94
CA ALA A 337 2.99 26.11 8.76
C ALA A 337 3.48 26.06 10.22
N PRO A 338 3.46 27.17 10.99
CA PRO A 338 3.92 27.18 12.39
C PRO A 338 3.26 26.12 13.30
N GLY A 339 2.01 25.79 13.02
CA GLY A 339 1.25 24.75 13.71
C GLY A 339 1.24 23.38 13.01
N ALA A 340 2.15 23.11 12.08
CA ALA A 340 2.12 21.88 11.29
C ALA A 340 2.14 20.63 12.20
N GLU A 341 1.60 19.49 11.80
CA GLU A 341 1.67 18.26 12.63
C GLU A 341 1.87 17.00 11.79
N ILE A 342 2.47 15.97 12.40
CA ILE A 342 2.64 14.65 11.78
C ILE A 342 1.80 13.62 12.54
N PHE A 343 1.05 12.82 11.78
CA PHE A 343 0.24 11.73 12.29
C PHE A 343 0.61 10.45 11.54
N VAL A 344 1.09 9.45 12.27
CA VAL A 344 1.31 8.10 11.75
C VAL A 344 0.35 7.17 12.47
N ILE A 345 -0.64 6.68 11.74
CA ILE A 345 -1.76 5.90 12.25
C ILE A 345 -1.57 4.47 11.77
N ASN A 346 -1.16 3.57 12.67
CA ASN A 346 -1.02 2.15 12.36
C ASN A 346 -2.32 1.43 12.70
N VAL A 347 -2.97 0.85 11.70
CA VAL A 347 -4.21 0.08 11.82
C VAL A 347 -3.87 -1.37 11.54
N ARG A 348 -3.70 -2.18 12.59
CA ARG A 348 -3.27 -3.58 12.46
C ARG A 348 -4.39 -4.52 12.86
N LEU A 349 -4.69 -5.52 12.03
CA LEU A 349 -5.72 -6.53 12.32
C LEU A 349 -5.45 -7.27 13.64
N ARG A 350 -4.17 -7.47 13.99
CA ARG A 350 -3.75 -8.08 15.26
C ARG A 350 -4.08 -7.26 16.51
N ASP A 351 -4.36 -5.96 16.35
CA ASP A 351 -4.73 -5.08 17.48
C ASP A 351 -6.23 -5.13 17.80
N LEU A 352 -7.01 -5.97 17.10
CA LEU A 352 -8.45 -6.10 17.35
C LEU A 352 -8.71 -6.52 18.81
N PRO A 353 -9.48 -5.75 19.61
CA PRO A 353 -9.66 -6.03 21.04
C PRO A 353 -10.40 -7.34 21.33
N ASP A 354 -11.39 -7.68 20.50
CA ASP A 354 -12.16 -8.93 20.62
C ASP A 354 -11.28 -10.13 20.24
N GLU A 355 -10.86 -10.90 21.24
CA GLU A 355 -9.90 -11.99 21.07
C GLU A 355 -10.42 -13.11 20.17
N GLU A 356 -11.70 -13.48 20.29
CA GLU A 356 -12.28 -14.56 19.50
C GLU A 356 -12.44 -14.14 18.05
N ARG A 357 -12.97 -12.94 17.80
CA ARG A 357 -13.00 -12.38 16.44
C ARG A 357 -11.60 -12.23 15.87
N ARG A 358 -10.63 -11.77 16.67
CA ARG A 358 -9.23 -11.63 16.25
C ARG A 358 -8.66 -12.96 15.79
N LYS A 359 -8.81 -14.04 16.58
CA LYS A 359 -8.36 -15.39 16.21
C LYS A 359 -9.00 -15.85 14.90
N THR A 360 -10.32 -15.70 14.75
CA THR A 360 -11.01 -16.08 13.52
C THR A 360 -10.48 -15.30 12.31
N LEU A 361 -10.36 -13.98 12.42
CA LEU A 361 -9.95 -13.13 11.31
C LEU A 361 -8.47 -13.30 10.94
N LEU A 362 -7.60 -13.55 11.92
CA LEU A 362 -6.18 -13.88 11.68
C LEU A 362 -5.99 -15.26 11.05
N GLN A 363 -6.98 -16.15 11.11
CA GLN A 363 -6.92 -17.45 10.43
C GLN A 363 -7.47 -17.42 8.99
N VAL A 364 -8.09 -16.32 8.57
CA VAL A 364 -8.58 -16.19 7.19
C VAL A 364 -7.39 -16.31 6.23
N PRO A 365 -7.43 -17.25 5.26
CA PRO A 365 -6.28 -17.52 4.41
C PRO A 365 -5.95 -16.34 3.50
N THR A 366 -4.68 -16.26 3.10
CA THR A 366 -4.25 -15.36 2.02
C THR A 366 -4.69 -15.99 0.69
N ALA A 367 -5.85 -15.58 0.19
CA ALA A 367 -6.49 -16.10 -1.01
C ALA A 367 -7.20 -14.98 -1.77
N PHE A 368 -7.55 -15.20 -3.04
CA PHE A 368 -8.36 -14.24 -3.82
C PHE A 368 -9.87 -14.41 -3.59
N GLU A 369 -10.26 -15.40 -2.78
CA GLU A 369 -11.65 -15.71 -2.46
C GLU A 369 -11.75 -15.97 -0.96
N ILE A 370 -12.70 -15.30 -0.30
CA ILE A 370 -12.99 -15.46 1.13
C ILE A 370 -14.50 -15.54 1.34
N LEU A 371 -14.92 -16.11 2.48
CA LEU A 371 -16.35 -16.17 2.80
C LEU A 371 -16.95 -14.75 2.91
N PRO A 372 -18.16 -14.51 2.39
CA PRO A 372 -18.83 -13.20 2.51
C PRO A 372 -18.96 -12.72 3.97
N ALA A 373 -19.14 -13.65 4.92
CA ALA A 373 -19.17 -13.33 6.34
C ALA A 373 -17.81 -12.79 6.83
N HIS A 374 -16.70 -13.41 6.43
CA HIS A 374 -15.36 -12.92 6.76
C HIS A 374 -15.09 -11.56 6.12
N SER A 375 -15.50 -11.34 4.86
CA SER A 375 -15.37 -10.03 4.20
C SER A 375 -16.03 -8.92 5.02
N ARG A 376 -17.29 -9.11 5.45
CA ARG A 376 -18.00 -8.14 6.29
C ARG A 376 -17.33 -7.92 7.64
N GLN A 377 -16.93 -8.99 8.33
CA GLN A 377 -16.26 -8.88 9.62
C GLN A 377 -14.91 -8.16 9.53
N LEU A 378 -14.16 -8.35 8.43
CA LEU A 378 -12.90 -7.64 8.18
C LEU A 378 -13.13 -6.15 7.94
N GLN A 379 -14.14 -5.80 7.15
CA GLN A 379 -14.53 -4.39 6.94
C GLN A 379 -14.92 -3.72 8.26
N GLU A 380 -15.76 -4.38 9.06
CA GLU A 380 -16.16 -3.91 10.40
C GLU A 380 -14.95 -3.73 11.33
N ALA A 381 -14.03 -4.70 11.34
CA ALA A 381 -12.80 -4.64 12.12
C ALA A 381 -11.91 -3.46 11.69
N GLY A 382 -11.73 -3.23 10.39
CA GLY A 382 -10.96 -2.11 9.85
C GLY A 382 -11.53 -0.75 10.24
N ARG A 383 -12.86 -0.60 10.15
CA ARG A 383 -13.57 0.61 10.61
C ARG A 383 -13.40 0.84 12.10
N ALA A 384 -13.64 -0.19 12.90
CA ALA A 384 -13.57 -0.11 14.35
C ALA A 384 -12.17 0.26 14.82
N LEU A 385 -11.13 -0.40 14.28
CA LEU A 385 -9.74 -0.16 14.66
C LEU A 385 -9.25 1.24 14.30
N LEU A 386 -9.57 1.74 13.10
CA LEU A 386 -9.23 3.11 12.74
C LEU A 386 -9.94 4.10 13.67
N ARG A 387 -11.26 3.91 13.89
CA ARG A 387 -12.05 4.77 14.77
C ARG A 387 -11.51 4.79 16.19
N SER A 388 -11.11 3.65 16.75
CA SER A 388 -10.59 3.58 18.12
C SER A 388 -9.12 3.99 18.26
N SER A 389 -8.41 4.24 17.15
CA SER A 389 -6.98 4.55 17.18
C SER A 389 -6.72 5.90 17.91
N PRO A 390 -5.84 5.94 18.94
CA PRO A 390 -5.53 7.17 19.65
C PRO A 390 -4.96 8.27 18.75
N GLU A 391 -4.07 7.91 17.83
CA GLU A 391 -3.49 8.80 16.81
C GLU A 391 -4.57 9.36 15.87
N PHE A 392 -5.54 8.53 15.48
CA PHE A 392 -6.66 8.97 14.65
C PHE A 392 -7.56 9.96 15.39
N GLN A 393 -7.86 9.70 16.67
CA GLN A 393 -8.61 10.63 17.51
C GLN A 393 -7.84 11.93 17.77
N ARG A 394 -6.50 11.88 17.83
CA ARG A 394 -5.65 13.08 17.88
C ARG A 394 -5.75 13.87 16.57
N LEU A 395 -5.69 13.20 15.42
CA LEU A 395 -5.89 13.81 14.11
C LEU A 395 -7.26 14.49 14.00
N ARG A 396 -8.35 13.80 14.38
CA ARG A 396 -9.71 14.37 14.36
C ARG A 396 -9.82 15.64 15.20
N ARG A 397 -9.31 15.62 16.43
CA ARG A 397 -9.28 16.80 17.31
C ARG A 397 -8.44 17.95 16.75
N SER A 398 -7.42 17.67 15.93
CA SER A 398 -6.60 18.71 15.30
C SER A 398 -7.36 19.55 14.28
N PHE A 399 -8.51 19.10 13.78
CA PHE A 399 -9.37 19.85 12.85
C PHE A 399 -10.38 20.78 13.55
N GLY A 400 -10.42 20.79 14.89
CA GLY A 400 -11.39 21.54 15.69
C GLY A 400 -12.56 20.67 16.18
N PRO A 401 -13.57 21.26 16.87
CA PRO A 401 -14.72 20.51 17.37
C PRO A 401 -15.53 19.92 16.20
N ASP A 402 -15.79 18.62 16.30
CA ASP A 402 -16.64 17.85 15.41
C ASP A 402 -18.01 18.57 15.25
N PRO A 403 -18.51 18.83 14.03
CA PRO A 403 -19.86 19.38 13.84
C PRO A 403 -20.98 18.53 14.46
N GLN A 404 -20.70 17.27 14.83
CA GLN A 404 -21.64 16.33 15.42
C GLN A 404 -21.23 15.80 16.80
N GLY A 405 -20.47 16.59 17.56
CA GLY A 405 -20.06 16.28 18.93
C GLY A 405 -20.77 17.13 19.99
N SER A 406 -22.07 17.40 19.87
CA SER A 406 -22.83 18.06 20.94
C SER A 406 -24.28 17.58 21.01
N ALA A 407 -24.52 16.61 21.90
CA ALA A 407 -25.71 16.50 22.75
C ALA A 407 -25.69 15.13 23.45
N VAL A 408 -24.91 15.01 24.53
CA VAL A 408 -25.37 14.18 25.65
C VAL A 408 -26.32 15.10 26.42
N PRO A 409 -27.63 14.80 26.51
CA PRO A 409 -28.50 15.56 27.39
C PRO A 409 -28.01 15.34 28.81
N ASP A 410 -27.68 16.44 29.48
CA ASP A 410 -27.51 16.50 30.93
C ASP A 410 -28.82 15.97 31.53
N ALA A 411 -28.76 14.75 32.09
CA ALA A 411 -29.85 14.24 32.91
C ALA A 411 -29.84 15.06 34.19
N GLY A 412 -30.66 16.11 34.20
CA GLY A 412 -30.85 17.01 35.30
C GLY A 412 -31.09 16.26 36.61
N SER A 413 -30.30 16.64 37.60
CA SER A 413 -30.62 16.55 39.01
C SER A 413 -32.02 17.12 39.26
N GLY A 414 -32.97 16.25 39.60
CA GLY A 414 -34.25 16.61 40.20
C GLY A 414 -34.33 15.97 41.57
N ASP A 415 -33.98 16.76 42.59
CA ASP A 415 -34.18 16.47 44.01
C ASP A 415 -35.56 16.95 44.45
N ASP A 416 -36.12 16.29 45.47
CA ASP A 416 -37.23 16.68 46.35
C ASP A 416 -38.63 17.01 45.78
N ARG A 417 -39.56 16.04 45.89
CA ARG A 417 -40.68 16.03 46.86
C ARG A 417 -41.60 14.81 46.75
#